data_AF-A0A8D8CN80-F1
#
_entry.id   AF-A0A8D8CN80-F1
#
_cell.length_a   1.000
_cell.length_b   1.000
_cell.length_c   1.000
_cell.angle_alpha   90.00
_cell.angle_beta   90.00
_cell.angle_gamma   90.00
#
_symmetry.space_group_name_H-M   'P 1'
#
loop_
_entity.id
_entity.type
_entity.pdbx_description
1 polymer ?
#
loop_
_entity_poly.entity_id
_entity_poly.type
_entity_poly.pdbx_seq_one_letter_code
_entity_poly.pdbx_strand_id
1 'polypeptide(L)'
;MVTLGPKKDGGPNAEFFNAPESLQGFETVRQWLQKNFKKYLAPDPPTKESLAQLIVQFVQYQETKLGKSSQDPPTTRLPMRCFMDFKPGGALCHILATMYRYKAEQRWRKFDFTVNKDPIIQMLLDMETALIEAECMRLPIVYIRPEV
;
A
#
# COMPACT_ATOMS: atom_id res chain seq x y z
N MET A 1 21.62 -15.42 -7.49
CA MET A 1 20.46 -15.61 -6.61
C MET A 1 19.63 -14.35 -6.66
N VAL A 2 18.41 -14.42 -7.21
CA VAL A 2 17.47 -13.29 -7.15
C VAL A 2 17.04 -13.16 -5.69
N THR A 3 17.37 -12.05 -5.06
CA THR A 3 16.94 -11.79 -3.69
C THR A 3 15.43 -11.56 -3.70
N LEU A 4 14.67 -12.51 -3.15
CA LEU A 4 13.25 -12.36 -2.85
C LEU A 4 13.12 -11.34 -1.70
N GLY A 5 13.04 -10.05 -2.06
CA GLY A 5 13.03 -8.94 -1.12
C GLY A 5 12.84 -7.59 -1.82
N PRO A 6 12.68 -6.48 -1.08
CA PRO A 6 12.45 -5.18 -1.67
C PRO A 6 13.64 -4.78 -2.56
N LYS A 7 13.37 -4.19 -3.73
CA LYS A 7 14.45 -3.72 -4.59
C LYS A 7 15.12 -2.49 -3.97
N LYS A 8 16.44 -2.33 -4.19
CA LYS A 8 17.21 -1.19 -3.65
C LYS A 8 16.78 0.16 -4.23
N ASP A 9 16.20 0.16 -5.42
CA ASP A 9 15.62 1.34 -6.08
C ASP A 9 14.25 1.74 -5.50
N GLY A 10 13.62 0.90 -4.68
CA GLY A 10 12.27 1.12 -4.16
C GLY A 10 11.15 0.58 -5.06
N GLY A 11 11.47 0.20 -6.31
CA GLY A 11 10.53 -0.38 -7.26
C GLY A 11 9.89 -1.68 -6.77
N PRO A 12 8.70 -2.02 -7.30
CA PRO A 12 8.04 -3.26 -6.93
C PRO A 12 8.91 -4.46 -7.32
N ASN A 13 9.07 -5.39 -6.39
CA ASN A 13 9.56 -6.72 -6.70
C ASN A 13 8.35 -7.61 -7.05
N ALA A 14 7.94 -7.58 -8.33
CA ALA A 14 6.80 -8.36 -8.80
C ALA A 14 7.01 -9.87 -8.61
N GLU A 15 8.24 -10.38 -8.71
CA GLU A 15 8.54 -11.80 -8.46
C GLU A 15 8.29 -12.15 -6.99
N PHE A 16 8.70 -11.28 -6.06
CA PHE A 16 8.42 -11.44 -4.64
C PHE A 16 6.91 -11.46 -4.36
N PHE A 17 6.14 -10.49 -4.85
CA PHE A 17 4.70 -10.40 -4.55
C PHE A 17 3.87 -11.54 -5.17
N ASN A 18 4.34 -12.14 -6.27
CA ASN A 18 3.71 -13.31 -6.89
C ASN A 18 4.29 -14.65 -6.40
N ALA A 19 5.29 -14.64 -5.53
CA ALA A 19 5.84 -15.87 -4.96
C ALA A 19 4.77 -16.60 -4.10
N PRO A 20 4.80 -17.94 -4.05
CA PRO A 20 3.79 -18.73 -3.30
C PRO A 20 3.65 -18.30 -1.82
N GLU A 21 4.77 -17.99 -1.18
CA GLU A 21 4.83 -17.53 0.22
C GLU A 21 4.12 -16.19 0.41
N SER A 22 4.38 -15.22 -0.46
CA SER A 22 3.71 -13.91 -0.46
C SER A 22 2.22 -14.05 -0.75
N LEU A 23 1.83 -14.92 -1.69
CA LEU A 23 0.42 -15.19 -1.98
C LEU A 23 -0.32 -15.78 -0.79
N GLN A 24 0.34 -16.60 0.04
CA GLN A 24 -0.23 -17.06 1.31
C GLN A 24 -0.38 -15.91 2.32
N GLY A 25 0.56 -14.97 2.33
CA GLY A 25 0.41 -13.71 3.07
C GLY A 25 -0.80 -12.90 2.60
N PHE A 26 -0.97 -12.72 1.29
CA PHE A 26 -2.14 -12.04 0.71
C PHE A 26 -3.46 -12.75 1.03
N GLU A 27 -3.45 -14.08 1.14
CA GLU A 27 -4.63 -14.83 1.58
C GLU A 27 -5.03 -14.49 3.02
N THR A 28 -4.05 -14.33 3.91
CA THR A 28 -4.28 -13.87 5.29
C THR A 28 -4.89 -12.48 5.33
N VAL A 29 -4.35 -11.57 4.51
CA VAL A 29 -4.87 -10.20 4.38
C VAL A 29 -6.28 -10.19 3.79
N ARG A 30 -6.54 -11.01 2.76
CA ARG A 30 -7.87 -11.17 2.15
C ARG A 30 -8.91 -11.57 3.17
N GLN A 31 -8.62 -12.55 4.02
CA GLN A 31 -9.54 -13.01 5.07
C GLN A 31 -9.82 -11.91 6.10
N TRP A 32 -8.79 -11.17 6.51
CA TRP A 32 -8.97 -10.04 7.42
C TRP A 32 -9.83 -8.93 6.80
N LEU A 33 -9.59 -8.59 5.53
CA LEU A 33 -10.38 -7.62 4.78
C LEU A 33 -11.85 -8.06 4.67
N GLN A 34 -12.09 -9.34 4.36
CA GLN A 34 -13.45 -9.88 4.28
C GLN A 34 -14.18 -9.85 5.63
N LYS A 35 -13.48 -10.03 6.75
CA LYS A 35 -14.07 -9.96 8.09
C LYS A 35 -14.42 -8.52 8.50
N ASN A 36 -13.52 -7.56 8.27
CA ASN A 36 -13.62 -6.21 8.85
C ASN A 36 -14.17 -5.16 7.87
N PHE A 37 -14.02 -5.36 6.56
CA PHE A 37 -14.35 -4.38 5.51
C PHE A 37 -15.30 -4.94 4.44
N LYS A 38 -16.09 -5.97 4.78
CA LYS A 38 -17.01 -6.67 3.85
C LYS A 38 -17.88 -5.73 3.00
N LYS A 39 -18.39 -4.65 3.59
CA LYS A 39 -19.27 -3.67 2.90
C LYS A 39 -18.65 -3.07 1.64
N TYR A 40 -17.33 -2.86 1.62
CA TYR A 40 -16.62 -2.26 0.48
C TYR A 40 -16.15 -3.30 -0.54
N LEU A 41 -16.12 -4.58 -0.13
CA LEU A 41 -15.60 -5.69 -0.94
C LEU A 41 -16.72 -6.51 -1.60
N ALA A 42 -17.94 -6.48 -1.06
CA ALA A 42 -19.07 -7.25 -1.56
C ALA A 42 -19.36 -7.07 -3.06
N PRO A 43 -19.25 -5.87 -3.66
CA PRO A 43 -19.49 -5.68 -5.09
C PRO A 43 -18.47 -6.40 -5.98
N ASP A 44 -17.24 -6.57 -5.50
CA ASP A 44 -16.12 -7.13 -6.25
C ASP A 44 -15.09 -7.74 -5.27
N PRO A 45 -15.33 -8.99 -4.81
CA PRO A 45 -14.49 -9.61 -3.80
C PRO A 45 -13.09 -9.89 -4.34
N PRO A 46 -12.01 -9.42 -3.68
CA PRO A 46 -10.66 -9.66 -4.17
C PRO A 46 -10.20 -11.11 -3.99
N THR A 47 -9.27 -11.53 -4.85
CA THR A 47 -8.47 -12.75 -4.67
C THR A 47 -7.06 -12.38 -4.19
N LYS A 48 -6.31 -13.34 -3.66
CA LYS A 48 -4.92 -13.09 -3.24
C LYS A 48 -4.04 -12.61 -4.40
N GLU A 49 -4.27 -13.10 -5.61
CA GLU A 49 -3.57 -12.67 -6.83
C GLU A 49 -3.95 -11.24 -7.23
N SER A 50 -5.24 -10.86 -7.14
CA SER A 50 -5.65 -9.49 -7.47
C SER A 50 -5.15 -8.46 -6.45
N LEU A 51 -5.06 -8.84 -5.17
CA LEU A 51 -4.39 -8.01 -4.15
C LEU A 51 -2.90 -7.85 -4.43
N ALA A 52 -2.20 -8.93 -4.79
CA ALA A 52 -0.78 -8.87 -5.15
C ALA A 52 -0.51 -7.94 -6.33
N GLN A 53 -1.30 -8.07 -7.41
CA GLN A 53 -1.21 -7.21 -8.58
C GLN A 53 -1.50 -5.74 -8.25
N LEU A 54 -2.51 -5.49 -7.42
CA LEU A 54 -2.86 -4.14 -6.97
C LEU A 54 -1.70 -3.46 -6.23
N ILE A 55 -1.05 -4.18 -5.32
CA ILE A 55 0.12 -3.67 -4.58
C ILE A 55 1.30 -3.42 -5.50
N VAL A 56 1.59 -4.32 -6.45
CA VAL A 56 2.65 -4.10 -7.45
C VAL A 56 2.41 -2.82 -8.23
N GLN A 57 1.19 -2.59 -8.72
CA GLN A 57 0.83 -1.38 -9.46
C GLN A 57 0.95 -0.13 -8.59
N PHE A 58 0.53 -0.20 -7.33
CA PHE A 58 0.57 0.93 -6.42
C PHE A 58 1.99 1.31 -5.99
N VAL A 59 2.84 0.33 -5.68
CA VAL A 59 4.26 0.57 -5.38
C VAL A 59 4.96 1.16 -6.61
N GLN A 60 4.65 0.66 -7.82
CA GLN A 60 5.15 1.27 -9.06
C GLN A 60 4.75 2.74 -9.18
N TYR A 61 3.49 3.07 -8.88
CA TYR A 61 3.00 4.43 -8.89
C TYR A 61 3.74 5.31 -7.88
N GLN A 62 3.94 4.85 -6.64
CA GLN A 62 4.70 5.57 -5.63
C GLN A 62 6.13 5.88 -6.09
N GLU A 63 6.83 4.93 -6.71
CA GLU A 63 8.18 5.20 -7.22
C GLU A 63 8.18 6.19 -8.39
N THR A 64 7.25 6.04 -9.33
CA THR A 64 7.22 6.91 -10.51
C THR A 64 6.78 8.34 -10.17
N LYS A 65 5.90 8.53 -9.19
CA LYS A 65 5.31 9.85 -8.86
C LYS A 65 5.85 10.50 -7.60
N LEU A 66 6.34 9.72 -6.65
CA LEU A 66 6.83 10.20 -5.34
C LEU A 66 8.28 9.77 -5.07
N GLY A 67 8.90 9.01 -5.97
CA GLY A 67 10.27 8.54 -5.86
C GLY A 67 11.31 9.61 -6.17
N LYS A 68 12.58 9.20 -6.15
CA LYS A 68 13.75 10.09 -6.25
C LYS A 68 13.79 10.94 -7.53
N SER A 69 13.15 10.48 -8.60
CA SER A 69 13.13 11.16 -9.89
C SER A 69 11.92 12.10 -10.06
N SER A 70 11.05 12.20 -9.05
CA SER A 70 9.87 13.08 -9.10
C SER A 70 10.27 14.54 -8.89
N GLN A 71 9.74 15.41 -9.75
CA GLN A 71 9.84 16.86 -9.57
C GLN A 71 8.62 17.31 -8.73
N ASP A 72 8.89 17.75 -7.50
CA ASP A 72 7.90 18.25 -6.53
C ASP A 72 6.81 17.23 -6.13
N PRO A 73 7.18 16.19 -5.35
CA PRO A 73 6.23 15.15 -4.95
C PRO A 73 5.17 15.73 -3.99
N PRO A 74 3.86 15.51 -4.25
CA PRO A 74 2.79 16.08 -3.44
C PRO A 74 2.67 15.49 -2.04
N THR A 75 3.32 14.35 -1.77
CA THR A 75 3.37 13.70 -0.45
C THR A 75 4.56 12.74 -0.37
N THR A 76 4.80 12.14 0.79
CA THR A 76 5.85 11.15 1.01
C THR A 76 5.42 9.74 0.57
N ARG A 77 6.40 8.88 0.30
CA ARG A 77 6.16 7.46 0.00
C ARG A 77 5.86 6.68 1.27
N LEU A 78 4.96 5.70 1.17
CA LEU A 78 4.81 4.73 2.24
C LEU A 78 6.07 3.82 2.30
N PRO A 79 6.61 3.54 3.49
CA PRO A 79 7.76 2.65 3.63
C PRO A 79 7.48 1.24 3.10
N MET A 80 8.44 0.65 2.36
CA MET A 80 8.26 -0.67 1.74
C MET A 80 7.89 -1.79 2.73
N ARG A 81 8.35 -1.67 4.00
CA ARG A 81 7.98 -2.58 5.09
C ARG A 81 6.47 -2.70 5.30
N CYS A 82 5.71 -1.62 5.04
CA CYS A 82 4.26 -1.61 5.20
C CYS A 82 3.56 -2.51 4.17
N PHE A 83 4.13 -2.65 2.97
CA PHE A 83 3.62 -3.56 1.94
C PHE A 83 4.02 -5.02 2.16
N MET A 84 4.90 -5.29 3.13
CA MET A 84 5.39 -6.63 3.47
C MET A 84 4.84 -7.15 4.81
N ASP A 85 3.98 -6.39 5.47
CA ASP A 85 3.35 -6.79 6.74
C ASP A 85 2.05 -7.54 6.48
N PHE A 86 2.17 -8.85 6.24
CA PHE A 86 1.05 -9.75 5.96
C PHE A 86 0.28 -10.21 7.20
N LYS A 87 0.60 -9.69 8.39
CA LYS A 87 -0.11 -10.07 9.62
C LYS A 87 -1.58 -9.65 9.54
N PRO A 88 -2.50 -10.40 10.16
CA PRO A 88 -3.87 -9.96 10.32
C PRO A 88 -3.91 -8.61 11.05
N GLY A 89 -4.49 -7.58 10.41
CA GLY A 89 -4.50 -6.23 10.96
C GLY A 89 -3.16 -5.49 10.88
N GLY A 90 -2.19 -6.02 10.13
CA GLY A 90 -0.92 -5.34 9.87
C GLY A 90 -1.06 -4.21 8.85
N ALA A 91 0.06 -3.55 8.53
CA ALA A 91 0.07 -2.36 7.68
C ALA A 91 -0.60 -2.59 6.31
N LEU A 92 -0.34 -3.75 5.68
CA LEU A 92 -0.91 -4.08 4.38
C LEU A 92 -2.45 -4.21 4.42
N CYS A 93 -3.00 -4.68 5.54
CA CYS A 93 -4.43 -4.76 5.75
C CYS A 93 -5.08 -3.36 5.73
N HIS A 94 -4.48 -2.39 6.44
CA HIS A 94 -4.98 -1.02 6.52
C HIS A 94 -4.80 -0.25 5.20
N ILE A 95 -3.71 -0.48 4.47
CA ILE A 95 -3.49 0.06 3.13
C ILE A 95 -4.61 -0.39 2.19
N LEU A 96 -4.83 -1.71 2.07
CA LEU A 96 -5.85 -2.24 1.17
C LEU A 96 -7.27 -1.86 1.61
N ALA A 97 -7.55 -1.84 2.92
CA ALA A 97 -8.83 -1.39 3.43
C ALA A 97 -9.14 0.06 2.99
N THR A 98 -8.14 0.94 3.07
CA THR A 98 -8.26 2.33 2.62
C THR A 98 -8.47 2.41 1.11
N MET A 99 -7.72 1.62 0.30
CA MET A 99 -7.93 1.55 -1.15
C MET A 99 -9.37 1.17 -1.51
N TYR A 100 -9.90 0.10 -0.90
CA TYR A 100 -11.25 -0.38 -1.20
C TYR A 100 -12.34 0.55 -0.69
N ARG A 101 -12.13 1.24 0.44
CA ARG A 101 -13.01 2.32 0.89
C ARG A 101 -13.09 3.42 -0.15
N TYR A 102 -11.95 3.92 -0.63
CA TYR A 102 -11.90 4.96 -1.68
C TYR A 102 -12.50 4.49 -3.01
N LYS A 103 -12.23 3.26 -3.44
CA LYS A 103 -12.86 2.66 -4.64
C LYS A 103 -14.38 2.73 -4.56
N ALA A 104 -14.95 2.39 -3.40
CA ALA A 104 -16.39 2.41 -3.17
C ALA A 104 -16.96 3.84 -3.10
N GLU A 105 -16.35 4.71 -2.31
CA GLU A 105 -16.78 6.11 -2.11
C GLU A 105 -16.73 6.92 -3.42
N GLN A 106 -15.68 6.71 -4.21
CA GLN A 106 -15.48 7.39 -5.50
C GLN A 106 -16.11 6.63 -6.69
N ARG A 107 -16.79 5.50 -6.42
CA ARG A 107 -17.44 4.64 -7.43
C ARG A 107 -16.51 4.23 -8.59
N TRP A 108 -15.25 3.95 -8.28
CA TRP A 108 -14.28 3.52 -9.27
C TRP A 108 -14.60 2.12 -9.78
N ARG A 109 -14.67 1.98 -11.11
CA ARG A 109 -14.80 0.66 -11.75
C ARG A 109 -13.54 -0.19 -11.57
N LYS A 110 -12.37 0.44 -11.62
CA LYS A 110 -11.06 -0.17 -11.44
C LYS A 110 -10.09 0.80 -10.78
N PHE A 111 -9.06 0.29 -10.11
CA PHE A 111 -7.91 1.10 -9.74
C PHE A 111 -7.13 1.46 -11.00
N ASP A 112 -6.83 2.74 -11.18
CA ASP A 112 -6.04 3.23 -12.31
C ASP A 112 -5.05 4.27 -11.80
N PHE A 113 -3.79 3.84 -11.67
CA PHE A 113 -2.69 4.68 -11.19
C PHE A 113 -1.88 5.31 -12.34
N THR A 114 -2.31 5.15 -13.60
CA THR A 114 -1.64 5.81 -14.73
C THR A 114 -1.98 7.31 -14.79
N VAL A 115 -3.14 7.67 -14.24
CA VAL A 115 -3.68 9.02 -14.19
C VAL A 115 -3.32 9.69 -12.87
N ASN A 116 -2.81 10.92 -12.93
CA ASN A 116 -2.65 11.72 -11.72
C ASN A 116 -4.00 12.34 -11.36
N LYS A 117 -4.55 11.97 -10.21
CA LYS A 117 -5.87 12.39 -9.74
C LYS A 117 -5.76 12.81 -8.28
N ASP A 118 -6.31 13.96 -7.92
CA ASP A 118 -6.34 14.44 -6.52
C ASP A 118 -6.89 13.39 -5.53
N PRO A 119 -7.92 12.58 -5.90
CA PRO A 119 -8.36 11.46 -5.07
C PRO A 119 -7.28 10.43 -4.71
N ILE A 120 -6.28 10.17 -5.56
CA ILE A 120 -5.20 9.21 -5.27
C ILE A 120 -4.24 9.80 -4.23
N ILE A 121 -3.97 11.10 -4.31
CA ILE A 121 -3.15 11.83 -3.33
C ILE A 121 -3.86 11.85 -1.98
N GLN A 122 -5.16 12.19 -1.97
CA GLN A 122 -5.95 12.16 -0.73
C GLN A 122 -6.00 10.76 -0.12
N MET A 123 -6.17 9.73 -0.97
CA MET A 123 -6.14 8.34 -0.52
C MET A 123 -4.79 7.97 0.12
N LEU A 124 -3.66 8.48 -0.38
CA LEU A 124 -2.34 8.27 0.23
C LEU A 124 -2.21 8.92 1.62
N LEU A 125 -2.73 10.14 1.79
CA LEU A 125 -2.72 10.85 3.07
C LEU A 125 -3.58 10.14 4.11
N ASP A 126 -4.76 9.65 3.70
CA ASP A 126 -5.64 8.85 4.54
C ASP A 126 -5.02 7.49 4.90
N MET A 127 -4.24 6.88 4.00
CA MET A 127 -3.50 5.65 4.31
C MET A 127 -2.46 5.89 5.40
N GLU A 128 -1.70 6.98 5.32
CA GLU A 128 -0.71 7.33 6.35
C GLU A 128 -1.39 7.52 7.71
N THR A 129 -2.51 8.25 7.73
CA THR A 129 -3.33 8.44 8.94
C THR A 129 -3.79 7.10 9.51
N ALA A 130 -4.38 6.23 8.67
CA ALA A 130 -4.85 4.92 9.09
C ALA A 130 -3.71 4.01 9.61
N LEU A 131 -2.51 4.13 9.05
CA LEU A 131 -1.34 3.37 9.49
C LEU A 131 -0.81 3.87 10.84
N ILE A 132 -0.86 5.18 11.09
CA ILE A 132 -0.47 5.75 12.39
C ILE A 132 -1.47 5.34 13.47
N GLU A 133 -2.78 5.47 13.19
CA GLU A 133 -3.85 5.08 14.13
C GLU A 133 -3.82 3.57 14.46
N ALA A 134 -3.47 2.73 13.49
CA ALA A 134 -3.32 1.30 13.68
C ALA A 134 -1.97 0.89 14.31
N GLU A 135 -1.13 1.86 14.70
CA GLU A 135 0.25 1.65 15.17
C GLU A 135 1.14 0.82 14.20
N CYS A 136 0.73 0.74 12.94
CA CYS A 136 1.48 0.11 11.85
C CYS A 136 2.58 1.01 11.31
N MET A 137 2.53 2.30 11.61
CA MET A 137 3.55 3.29 11.33
C MET A 137 3.69 4.26 12.50
N ARG A 138 4.92 4.70 12.79
CA ARG A 138 5.19 5.82 13.69
C ARG A 138 6.11 6.79 12.97
N LEU A 139 5.81 8.08 13.08
CA LEU A 139 6.68 9.12 12.56
C LEU A 139 7.98 9.12 13.38
N PRO A 140 9.16 9.11 12.71
CA PRO A 140 10.42 9.16 13.43
C PRO A 140 10.54 10.48 14.18
N ILE A 141 10.88 10.41 15.47
CA ILE A 141 11.19 11.59 16.28
C ILE A 141 12.67 11.88 16.07
N VAL A 142 12.98 13.01 15.42
CA VAL A 142 14.36 13.48 15.22
C VAL A 142 14.68 14.53 16.26
N TYR A 143 15.71 14.29 17.06
CA TYR A 143 16.28 15.29 17.96
C TYR A 143 17.42 16.00 17.27
N ILE A 144 17.27 17.30 16.99
CA ILE A 144 18.34 18.14 16.47
C ILE A 144 19.06 18.76 17.67
N ARG A 145 20.39 18.59 17.72
CA ARG A 145 21.18 19.21 18.78
C ARG A 145 21.15 20.73 18.60
N PRO A 146 21.10 21.53 19.69
CA PRO A 146 21.12 22.98 19.61
C PRO A 146 22.36 23.58 18.93
N GLU A 147 23.41 22.77 18.76
CA GLU A 147 24.73 23.17 18.24
C GLU A 147 24.87 23.04 16.71
N VAL A 148 23.81 22.64 16.00
CA VAL A 148 23.77 22.48 14.53
C VAL A 148 23.28 23.74 13.85
#